data_AF-A0A7L4R0I5-F1
#
_entry.id   AF-A0A7L4R0I5-F1
#
_cell.length_a   1.000
_cell.length_b   1.000
_cell.length_c   1.000
_cell.angle_alpha   90.00
_cell.angle_beta   90.00
_cell.angle_gamma   90.00
#
_symmetry.space_group_name_H-M   'P 1'
#
loop_
_entity.id
_entity.type
_entity.pdbx_description
1 polymer ?
#
loop_
_entity_poly.entity_id
_entity_poly.type
_entity_poly.pdbx_seq_one_letter_code
_entity_poly.pdbx_strand_id
1 'polypeptide(L)'
;SVEKGANALYFTQHFTVDKNGAHQIDRISDFLRRSGRTGFLAVELRMGTGCARKAHIIPWDELHSRFHDESSLKYTVEEIRTYPLIERKSGHYLIEPVKWRDGKRLIE
;
A
#
# COMPACT_ATOMS: atom_id res chain seq x y z
N SER A 1 -19.97 21.03 4.98
CA SER A 1 -19.36 19.96 5.79
C SER A 1 -18.19 19.38 5.04
N VAL A 2 -16.96 19.52 5.54
CA VAL A 2 -15.80 18.84 4.96
C VAL A 2 -15.96 17.36 5.32
N GLU A 3 -16.03 16.47 4.32
CA GLU A 3 -16.02 15.04 4.57
C GLU A 3 -14.76 14.68 5.37
N LYS A 4 -14.94 14.26 6.62
CA LYS A 4 -13.82 13.86 7.48
C LYS A 4 -13.38 12.45 7.09
N GLY A 5 -12.33 12.35 6.28
CA GLY A 5 -11.68 11.09 5.94
C GLY A 5 -10.79 11.21 4.70
N ALA A 6 -9.74 10.39 4.62
CA ALA A 6 -8.98 10.26 3.38
C ALA A 6 -9.77 9.36 2.42
N ASN A 7 -10.26 9.95 1.32
CA ASN A 7 -11.02 9.23 0.28
C ASN A 7 -10.11 8.50 -0.74
N ALA A 8 -8.79 8.62 -0.58
CA ALA A 8 -7.78 7.97 -1.39
C ALA A 8 -6.42 7.97 -0.67
N LEU A 9 -5.55 7.04 -1.04
CA LEU A 9 -4.14 7.02 -0.67
C LEU A 9 -3.33 7.84 -1.69
N TYR A 10 -3.21 9.15 -1.45
CA TYR A 10 -2.36 10.05 -2.25
C TYR A 10 -0.87 9.84 -1.95
N PHE A 11 -0.04 9.72 -2.98
CA PHE A 11 1.41 9.50 -2.82
C PHE A 11 2.10 10.64 -2.09
N THR A 12 1.76 11.89 -2.45
CA THR A 12 2.36 13.09 -1.86
C THR A 12 1.94 13.38 -0.42
N GLN A 13 0.84 12.77 0.06
CA GLN A 13 0.29 13.05 1.40
C GLN A 13 0.61 11.93 2.41
N HIS A 14 0.64 10.68 1.94
CA HIS A 14 0.72 9.52 2.83
C HIS A 14 2.11 8.89 2.90
N PHE A 15 3.03 9.34 2.06
CA PHE A 15 4.43 8.91 2.06
C PHE A 15 5.34 10.08 2.36
N THR A 16 6.45 9.79 3.02
CA THR A 16 7.40 10.83 3.44
C THR A 16 8.42 11.14 2.36
N VAL A 17 8.76 12.42 2.21
CA VAL A 17 9.95 12.87 1.49
C VAL A 17 11.02 13.18 2.54
N ASP A 18 12.22 12.63 2.37
CA ASP A 18 13.31 12.90 3.31
C ASP A 18 13.96 14.27 3.08
N LYS A 19 14.92 14.64 3.93
CA LYS A 19 15.63 15.93 3.85
C LYS A 19 16.43 16.14 2.56
N ASN A 20 16.73 15.06 1.82
CA ASN A 20 17.47 15.09 0.56
C ASN A 20 16.52 15.06 -0.65
N GLY A 21 15.20 15.09 -0.42
CA GLY A 21 14.19 15.04 -1.47
C GLY A 21 13.82 13.62 -1.91
N ALA A 22 14.33 12.56 -1.28
CA ALA A 22 14.05 11.19 -1.69
C ALA A 22 12.70 10.70 -1.14
N HIS A 23 11.80 10.28 -2.04
CA HIS A 23 10.48 9.78 -1.69
C HIS A 23 10.56 8.41 -1.01
N GLN A 24 9.68 8.15 -0.04
CA GLN A 24 9.70 6.91 0.74
C GLN A 24 9.50 5.66 -0.11
N ILE A 25 8.71 5.76 -1.18
CA ILE A 25 8.48 4.65 -2.10
C ILE A 25 9.81 4.22 -2.74
N ASP A 26 10.63 5.18 -3.20
CA ASP A 26 11.91 4.90 -3.83
C ASP A 26 12.90 4.30 -2.85
N ARG A 27 13.01 4.90 -1.66
CA ARG A 27 13.93 4.42 -0.60
C ARG A 27 13.64 2.99 -0.17
N ILE A 28 12.36 2.64 0.00
CA ILE A 28 11.98 1.26 0.36
C ILE A 28 12.19 0.34 -0.85
N SER A 29 11.92 0.80 -2.08
CA SER A 29 12.16 0.01 -3.28
C SER A 29 13.65 -0.32 -3.46
N ASP A 30 14.55 0.64 -3.22
CA ASP A 30 15.99 0.41 -3.19
C ASP A 30 16.39 -0.62 -2.15
N PHE A 31 15.83 -0.52 -0.94
CA PHE A 31 16.09 -1.49 0.12
C PHE A 31 15.62 -2.90 -0.27
N LEU A 32 14.43 -3.02 -0.86
CA LEU A 32 13.87 -4.32 -1.29
C LEU A 32 14.72 -4.94 -2.40
N ARG A 33 15.11 -4.14 -3.41
CA ARG A 33 16.04 -4.56 -4.48
C ARG A 33 17.36 -5.08 -3.90
N ARG A 34 18.02 -4.28 -3.06
CA ARG A 34 19.33 -4.63 -2.47
C ARG A 34 19.29 -5.82 -1.52
N SER A 35 18.15 -6.06 -0.87
CA SER A 35 17.99 -7.15 0.09
C SER A 35 17.37 -8.42 -0.50
N GLY A 36 16.89 -8.39 -1.76
CA GLY A 36 16.18 -9.51 -2.38
C GLY A 36 14.83 -9.85 -1.72
N ARG A 37 14.31 -8.95 -0.88
CA ARG A 37 13.05 -9.16 -0.14
C ARG A 37 11.85 -8.76 -1.00
N THR A 38 10.74 -9.47 -0.81
CA THR A 38 9.44 -9.05 -1.33
C THR A 38 8.80 -8.07 -0.35
N GLY A 39 8.34 -6.93 -0.85
CA GLY A 39 7.62 -5.92 -0.07
C GLY A 39 6.13 -5.95 -0.33
N PHE A 40 5.37 -5.43 0.63
CA PHE A 40 3.93 -5.20 0.52
C PHE A 40 3.56 -3.92 1.26
N LEU A 41 2.53 -3.22 0.77
CA LEU A 41 1.87 -2.15 1.50
C LEU A 41 0.54 -2.66 2.05
N ALA A 42 0.39 -2.66 3.38
CA ALA A 42 -0.88 -2.95 4.04
C ALA A 42 -1.67 -1.65 4.24
N VAL A 43 -2.91 -1.61 3.75
CA VAL A 43 -3.78 -0.43 3.84
C VAL A 43 -5.05 -0.78 4.60
N GLU A 44 -5.23 -0.20 5.81
CA GLU A 44 -6.45 -0.34 6.61
C GLU A 44 -7.49 0.74 6.23
N LEU A 45 -8.64 0.30 5.73
CA LEU A 45 -9.80 1.15 5.46
C LEU A 45 -10.68 1.29 6.72
N ARG A 46 -10.86 2.54 7.17
CA ARG A 46 -11.69 2.88 8.34
C ARG A 46 -13.06 3.40 7.88
N MET A 47 -14.04 2.50 7.83
CA MET A 47 -15.39 2.77 7.30
C MET A 47 -16.36 3.47 8.28
N GLY A 48 -15.83 4.14 9.31
CA GLY A 48 -16.64 4.78 10.35
C GLY A 48 -17.04 3.84 11.51
N THR A 49 -17.76 4.40 12.48
CA THR A 49 -18.17 3.72 13.71
C THR A 49 -19.15 2.57 13.40
N GLY A 50 -18.94 1.40 14.01
CA GLY A 50 -19.80 0.23 13.84
C GLY A 50 -19.44 -0.65 12.63
N CYS A 51 -18.62 -0.16 11.70
CA CYS A 51 -18.10 -0.97 10.60
C CYS A 51 -16.80 -1.68 10.98
N ALA A 52 -16.71 -2.97 10.64
CA ALA A 52 -15.46 -3.72 10.81
C ALA A 52 -14.36 -3.12 9.93
N ARG A 53 -13.16 -2.92 10.52
CA ARG A 53 -11.98 -2.46 9.77
C ARG A 53 -11.55 -3.56 8.80
N LYS A 54 -11.27 -3.18 7.56
CA LYS A 54 -10.78 -4.06 6.50
C LYS A 54 -9.42 -3.59 6.06
N ALA A 55 -8.45 -4.50 5.95
CA ALA A 55 -7.13 -4.16 5.43
C ALA A 55 -6.85 -4.95 4.16
N HIS A 56 -6.19 -4.33 3.20
CA HIS A 56 -5.83 -4.95 1.92
C HIS A 56 -4.32 -4.86 1.71
N ILE A 57 -3.77 -5.79 0.93
CA ILE A 57 -2.34 -5.86 0.60
C ILE A 57 -2.10 -5.47 -0.84
N ILE A 58 -1.32 -4.42 -1.04
CA ILE A 58 -0.83 -4.00 -2.35
C ILE A 58 0.59 -4.55 -2.52
N PRO A 59 0.89 -5.33 -3.57
CA PRO A 59 2.26 -5.71 -3.91
C PRO A 59 3.14 -4.49 -4.12
N TRP A 60 4.35 -4.51 -3.56
CA TRP A 60 5.21 -3.32 -3.57
C TRP A 60 5.71 -2.95 -4.97
N ASP A 61 5.91 -3.94 -5.83
CA ASP A 61 6.26 -3.73 -7.23
C ASP A 61 5.17 -2.95 -7.96
N GLU A 62 3.89 -3.29 -7.76
CA GLU A 62 2.77 -2.53 -8.31
C GLU A 62 2.69 -1.11 -7.75
N LEU A 63 2.90 -0.93 -6.44
CA LEU A 63 2.95 0.39 -5.81
C LEU A 63 4.06 1.25 -6.41
N HIS A 64 5.26 0.68 -6.57
CA HIS A 64 6.40 1.37 -7.15
C HIS A 64 6.15 1.74 -8.62
N SER A 65 5.63 0.80 -9.42
CA SER A 65 5.26 1.08 -10.82
C SER A 65 4.18 2.16 -10.92
N ARG A 66 3.16 2.12 -10.06
CA ARG A 66 2.10 3.12 -10.04
C ARG A 66 2.60 4.51 -9.64
N PHE A 67 3.52 4.58 -8.69
CA PHE A 67 4.10 5.84 -8.24
C PHE A 67 4.91 6.54 -9.36
N HIS A 68 5.55 5.76 -10.24
CA HIS A 68 6.33 6.28 -11.36
C HIS A 68 5.52 6.47 -12.65
N ASP A 69 4.23 6.13 -12.65
CA ASP A 69 3.31 6.40 -13.75
C ASP A 69 2.81 7.84 -13.64
N GLU A 70 3.21 8.69 -14.58
CA GLU A 70 2.86 10.13 -14.60
C GLU A 70 1.35 10.39 -14.65
N SER A 71 0.55 9.39 -15.06
CA SER A 71 -0.91 9.50 -15.10
C SER A 71 -1.59 9.21 -13.76
N SER A 72 -0.86 8.73 -12.75
CA SER A 72 -1.41 8.35 -11.45
C SER A 72 -0.78 9.09 -10.28
N LEU A 73 -1.62 9.57 -9.37
CA LEU A 73 -1.21 10.32 -8.17
C LEU A 73 -1.64 9.65 -6.86
N LYS A 74 -2.43 8.58 -6.94
CA LYS A 74 -3.11 7.98 -5.79
C LYS A 74 -3.66 6.59 -6.09
N TYR A 75 -4.01 5.87 -5.02
CA TYR A 75 -5.00 4.80 -5.08
C TYR A 75 -6.34 5.27 -4.49
N THR A 76 -7.44 5.07 -5.20
CA THR A 76 -8.79 5.25 -4.68
C THR A 76 -9.16 4.14 -3.70
N VAL A 77 -10.18 4.37 -2.87
CA VAL A 77 -10.70 3.34 -1.95
C VAL A 77 -11.24 2.14 -2.72
N GLU A 78 -11.87 2.37 -3.87
CA GLU A 78 -12.41 1.36 -4.77
C GLU A 78 -11.31 0.46 -5.32
N GLU A 79 -10.20 1.04 -5.79
CA GLU A 79 -9.03 0.28 -6.24
C GLU A 79 -8.40 -0.51 -5.09
N ILE A 80 -8.26 0.08 -3.90
CA ILE A 80 -7.68 -0.63 -2.74
C ILE A 80 -8.51 -1.90 -2.41
N ARG A 81 -9.82 -1.87 -2.62
CA ARG A 81 -10.71 -3.03 -2.36
C ARG A 81 -10.57 -4.17 -3.36
N THR A 82 -9.94 -3.95 -4.52
CA THR A 82 -9.71 -5.03 -5.50
C THR A 82 -8.50 -5.90 -5.13
N TYR A 83 -7.61 -5.37 -4.29
CA TYR A 83 -6.46 -6.10 -3.77
C TYR A 83 -6.86 -7.18 -2.74
N PRO A 84 -6.00 -8.20 -2.49
CA PRO A 84 -6.27 -9.22 -1.49
C PRO A 84 -6.59 -8.65 -0.11
N LEU A 85 -7.70 -9.10 0.47
CA LEU A 85 -8.08 -8.79 1.84
C LEU A 85 -7.17 -9.53 2.83
N ILE A 86 -6.69 -8.82 3.84
CA ILE A 86 -5.98 -9.41 4.99
C ILE A 86 -7.03 -9.96 5.95
N GLU A 87 -7.00 -11.27 6.18
CA GLU A 87 -7.87 -11.90 7.16
C GLU A 87 -7.61 -11.29 8.55
N ARG A 88 -8.70 -10.96 9.25
CA ARG A 88 -8.63 -10.45 10.61
C ARG A 88 -9.27 -11.46 11.57
N LYS A 89 -8.49 -11.98 12.50
CA LYS A 89 -8.92 -12.98 13.49
C LYS A 89 -8.54 -12.52 14.89
N SER A 90 -9.52 -12.54 15.80
CA SER A 90 -9.33 -12.17 17.22
C SER A 90 -8.62 -10.83 17.43
N GLY A 91 -8.91 -9.83 16.59
CA GLY A 91 -8.32 -8.49 16.68
C GLY A 91 -7.03 -8.29 15.90
N HIS A 92 -6.38 -9.35 15.43
CA HIS A 92 -5.10 -9.32 14.71
C HIS A 92 -5.28 -9.56 13.21
N TYR A 93 -4.36 -9.00 12.40
CA TYR A 93 -4.26 -9.28 10.97
C TYR A 93 -3.33 -10.47 10.74
N LEU A 94 -3.80 -11.47 10.00
CA LEU A 94 -3.01 -12.65 9.65
C LEU A 94 -2.11 -12.35 8.46
N ILE A 95 -0.81 -12.59 8.60
CA ILE A 95 0.18 -12.35 7.56
C ILE A 95 0.43 -13.64 6.78
N GLU A 96 -0.05 -13.71 5.54
CA GLU A 96 0.04 -14.91 4.69
C GLU A 96 0.63 -14.57 3.31
N PRO A 97 1.95 -14.29 3.21
CA PRO A 97 2.56 -13.79 1.97
C PRO A 97 2.41 -14.73 0.77
N VAL A 98 2.23 -16.03 1.00
CA VAL A 98 2.01 -17.02 -0.07
C VAL A 98 0.67 -16.78 -0.78
N LYS A 99 -0.36 -16.32 -0.07
CA LYS A 99 -1.67 -16.02 -0.65
C LYS A 99 -1.71 -14.69 -1.41
N TRP A 100 -0.67 -13.86 -1.25
CA TRP A 100 -0.60 -12.51 -1.82
C TRP A 100 0.44 -12.40 -2.93
N ARG A 101 1.04 -13.53 -3.31
CA ARG A 101 2.27 -13.62 -4.11
C ARG A 101 2.08 -13.56 -5.63
N ASP A 102 0.94 -13.08 -6.11
CA ASP A 102 0.76 -12.81 -7.54
C ASP A 102 1.62 -11.63 -8.05
N GLY A 103 2.18 -10.81 -7.14
CA GLY A 103 3.12 -9.74 -7.48
C GLY A 103 4.49 -10.24 -7.95
N LYS A 104 5.06 -9.59 -8.98
CA LYS A 104 6.38 -9.93 -9.51
C LYS A 104 7.46 -9.46 -8.53
N ARG A 105 8.59 -10.17 -8.50
CA ARG A 105 9.77 -9.65 -7.79
C ARG A 105 10.29 -8.42 -8.54
N LEU A 106 10.72 -7.40 -7.81
CA LEU A 106 11.59 -6.36 -8.36
C LEU A 106 12.97 -7.02 -8.58
N ILE A 107 13.19 -7.51 -9.79
CA ILE A 107 14.46 -8.08 -10.26
C ILE A 107 14.99 -7.19 -11.38
N GLU A 108 16.32 -6.98 -11.39
CA GLU A 108 17.05 -6.32 -12.48
C GLU A 108 17.08 -7.19 -13.74
#